data_AF-A0A0B7A6L3-F1
#
_entry.id   AF-A0A0B7A6L3-F1
#
_cell.length_a   1.000
_cell.length_b   1.000
_cell.length_c   1.000
_cell.angle_alpha   90.00
_cell.angle_beta   90.00
_cell.angle_gamma   90.00
#
_symmetry.space_group_name_H-M   'P 1'
#
loop_
_entity.id
_entity.type
_entity.pdbx_description
1 polymer ?
#
loop_
_entity_poly.entity_id
_entity_poly.type
_entity_poly.pdbx_seq_one_letter_code
_entity_poly.pdbx_strand_id
1 'polypeptide(L)' 'WSPTYDVSAILTSIQSLLHDPNPNSPANNEAAQLYRENRREYEKKVAAIVQESWNDDGDDEEDDEDGSKAGS' A
#
# COMPACT_ATOMS: atom_id res chain seq x y z
N TRP A 1 0.15 -20.75 -10.31
CA TRP A 1 0.75 -21.01 -8.99
C TRP A 1 1.55 -22.30 -9.11
N SER A 2 2.88 -22.23 -9.05
CA SER A 2 3.75 -23.41 -9.03
C SER A 2 4.39 -23.50 -7.65
N PRO A 3 4.49 -24.69 -7.03
CA PRO A 3 5.06 -24.87 -5.68
C PRO A 3 6.57 -24.53 -5.60
N THR A 4 7.17 -24.08 -6.71
CA THR A 4 8.55 -23.62 -6.84
C THR A 4 8.71 -22.10 -6.71
N TYR A 5 7.62 -21.33 -6.54
CA TYR A 5 7.73 -19.88 -6.34
C TYR A 5 8.03 -19.59 -4.89
N ASP A 6 9.29 -19.28 -4.61
CA ASP A 6 9.71 -18.77 -3.32
C ASP A 6 9.02 -17.42 -3.03
N VAL A 7 8.77 -17.13 -1.74
CA VAL A 7 8.16 -15.86 -1.28
C VAL A 7 8.88 -14.65 -1.88
N SER A 8 10.20 -14.74 -2.05
CA SER A 8 11.04 -13.73 -2.70
C SER A 8 10.63 -13.46 -4.15
N ALA A 9 10.27 -14.49 -4.93
CA ALA A 9 9.83 -14.35 -6.31
C ALA A 9 8.46 -13.65 -6.38
N ILE A 10 7.57 -13.94 -5.43
CA ILE A 10 6.26 -13.27 -5.33
C ILE A 10 6.47 -11.78 -5.01
N LEU A 11 7.27 -11.44 -4.00
CA LEU A 11 7.55 -10.06 -3.63
C LEU A 11 8.24 -9.29 -4.77
N THR A 12 9.19 -9.91 -5.46
CA THR A 12 9.86 -9.32 -6.62
C THR A 12 8.86 -9.04 -7.76
N SER A 13 7.89 -9.92 -7.97
CA SER A 13 6.84 -9.72 -8.98
C SER A 13 5.91 -8.54 -8.62
N ILE A 14 5.55 -8.40 -7.34
CA ILE A 14 4.75 -7.27 -6.84
C ILE A 14 5.53 -5.97 -7.01
N GLN A 15 6.80 -5.93 -6.60
CA GLN A 15 7.66 -4.75 -6.75
C GLN A 15 7.80 -4.34 -8.22
N SER A 16 7.96 -5.32 -9.12
CA SER A 16 8.04 -5.05 -10.57
C SER A 16 6.73 -4.48 -11.11
N LEU A 17 5.57 -4.98 -10.68
CA LEU A 17 4.25 -4.47 -11.07
C LEU A 17 3.96 -3.06 -10.55
N LEU A 18 4.51 -2.70 -9.38
CA LEU A 18 4.41 -1.34 -8.86
C LEU A 18 5.31 -0.37 -9.64
N HIS A 19 6.45 -0.85 -10.15
CA HIS A 19 7.37 -0.05 -10.96
C HIS A 19 6.87 0.14 -12.40
N ASP A 20 6.35 -0.92 -13.02
CA ASP A 20 5.75 -0.90 -14.36
C ASP A 20 4.32 -1.48 -14.30
N PRO A 21 3.30 -0.62 -14.08
CA PRO A 21 1.92 -1.08 -14.00
C PRO A 21 1.48 -1.66 -15.34
N ASN A 22 0.57 -2.63 -15.32
CA ASN A 22 0.04 -3.24 -16.55
C ASN A 22 -1.26 -2.55 -17.01
N PRO A 23 -1.21 -1.57 -17.93
CA PRO A 23 -2.40 -0.85 -18.37
C PRO A 23 -3.28 -1.67 -19.33
N ASN A 24 -2.79 -2.80 -19.85
CA ASN A 24 -3.53 -3.66 -20.80
C ASN A 24 -4.46 -4.64 -20.09
N SER A 25 -4.28 -4.84 -18.78
CA SER A 25 -5.19 -5.59 -17.92
C SER A 25 -5.32 -4.87 -16.57
N PRO A 26 -6.03 -3.73 -16.55
CA PRO A 26 -6.08 -2.90 -15.35
C PRO A 26 -7.00 -3.52 -14.30
N ALA A 27 -6.46 -3.78 -13.11
CA ALA A 27 -7.29 -4.13 -11.95
C ALA A 27 -8.13 -2.93 -11.47
N ASN A 28 -7.59 -1.71 -11.62
CA ASN A 28 -8.29 -0.46 -11.39
C ASN A 28 -8.33 0.35 -12.69
N ASN A 29 -9.53 0.44 -13.28
CA ASN A 29 -9.75 1.17 -14.53
C ASN A 29 -9.48 2.67 -14.41
N GLU A 30 -9.83 3.30 -13.27
CA GLU A 30 -9.58 4.72 -13.02
C GLU A 30 -8.07 5.02 -12.98
N ALA A 31 -7.32 4.20 -12.25
CA ALA A 31 -5.87 4.35 -12.15
C ALA A 31 -5.18 4.18 -13.51
N ALA A 32 -5.64 3.22 -14.33
CA ALA A 32 -5.09 2.98 -15.66
C ALA A 32 -5.44 4.10 -16.66
N GLN A 33 -6.63 4.68 -16.56
CA GLN A 33 -7.00 5.85 -17.36
C GLN A 33 -6.15 7.06 -16.97
N LEU A 34 -6.02 7.36 -15.67
CA LEU A 34 -5.16 8.42 -15.16
C LEU A 34 -3.69 8.22 -15.57
N TYR A 35 -3.18 6.99 -15.50
CA TYR A 35 -1.82 6.67 -15.93
C TYR A 35 -1.58 6.99 -17.41
N ARG A 36 -2.57 6.77 -18.28
CA ARG A 36 -2.50 7.01 -19.73
C ARG A 36 -2.76 8.47 -20.11
N GLU A 37 -3.76 9.08 -19.51
CA GLU A 37 -4.30 10.40 -19.91
C GLU A 37 -3.73 11.56 -19.09
N ASN A 38 -3.37 11.32 -17.82
CA ASN A 38 -2.89 12.36 -16.91
C ASN A 38 -1.86 11.81 -15.89
N ARG A 39 -0.66 11.49 -16.40
CA ARG A 39 0.46 10.94 -15.61
C ARG A 39 0.78 11.75 -14.35
N ARG A 40 0.68 13.08 -14.43
CA ARG A 40 0.96 14.00 -13.31
C ARG A 40 -0.04 13.85 -12.16
N GLU A 41 -1.32 13.69 -12.47
CA GLU A 41 -2.35 13.47 -11.45
C GLU A 41 -2.25 12.08 -10.83
N TYR A 42 -1.92 11.07 -11.63
CA TYR A 42 -1.60 9.74 -11.14
C TYR A 42 -0.45 9.78 -10.12
N GLU A 43 0.67 10.43 -10.46
CA GLU A 43 1.84 10.57 -9.56
C GLU A 43 1.46 11.31 -8.27
N LYS A 44 0.64 12.35 -8.35
CA LYS A 44 0.16 13.08 -7.16
C LYS A 44 -0.66 12.19 -6.24
N LYS A 45 -1.57 11.37 -6.78
CA LYS A 45 -2.36 10.41 -6.00
C LYS A 45 -1.48 9.34 -5.36
N VAL A 46 -0.51 8.81 -6.10
CA VAL A 46 0.44 7.81 -5.57
C VAL A 46 1.26 8.39 -4.42
N ALA A 47 1.78 9.62 -4.57
CA ALA A 47 2.54 10.27 -3.50
C ALA A 47 1.70 10.49 -2.23
N ALA A 48 0.42 10.85 -2.36
CA ALA A 48 -0.48 10.99 -1.22
C ALA A 48 -0.71 9.65 -0.48
N ILE A 49 -0.90 8.55 -1.22
CA ILE A 49 -1.07 7.20 -0.64
C ILE A 49 0.20 6.76 0.09
N VAL A 50 1.39 7.01 -0.48
CA VAL A 50 2.66 6.70 0.18
C VAL A 50 2.80 7.48 1.48
N GLN A 51 2.43 8.77 1.47
CA GLN A 51 2.47 9.59 2.66
C GLN A 51 1.46 9.14 3.73
N GLU A 52 0.26 8.70 3.32
CA GLU A 52 -0.76 8.15 4.22
C GLU A 52 -0.29 6.84 4.86
N SER A 53 0.35 5.96 4.09
CA SER A 53 0.92 4.71 4.60
C SER A 53 1.92 4.93 5.75
N TRP A 54 2.65 6.05 5.76
CA TRP A 54 3.60 6.36 6.84
C TRP A 54 2.94 6.76 8.16
N ASN A 55 1.68 7.20 8.09
CA ASN A 55 0.92 7.57 9.28
C ASN A 55 0.19 6.36 9.90
N ASP A 56 -0.02 5.29 9.13
CA ASP A 56 -0.67 4.05 9.58
C ASP A 56 0.32 3.10 10.30
N ASP A 57 1.63 3.27 10.07
CA ASP A 57 2.71 2.53 10.75
C ASP A 57 2.98 3.05 12.20
N GLY A 58 2.22 4.04 12.68
CA GLY A 58 2.49 4.78 13.92
C GLY A 58 1.54 4.50 15.11
N ASP A 59 0.48 3.70 14.93
CA ASP A 59 -0.56 3.46 15.95
C ASP A 59 -0.46 2.06 16.62
N ASP A 60 0.75 1.49 16.67
CA ASP A 60 1.07 0.25 17.44
C ASP A 60 1.63 0.55 18.86
N GLU A 61 1.30 1.70 19.47
CA GLU A 61 1.48 1.90 20.92
C GLU A 61 0.17 1.53 21.66
N GLU A 62 -0.08 0.22 21.77
CA GLU A 62 -0.92 -0.33 22.84
C GLU A 62 -0.16 -0.20 24.18
N ASP A 63 -0.37 0.90 24.92
CA ASP A 63 -0.14 0.91 26.37
C ASP A 63 -1.45 0.51 27.07
N ASP A 64 -1.59 -0.80 27.26
CA ASP A 64 -2.38 -1.40 28.32
C ASP A 64 -1.84 -0.96 29.69
N GLU A 65 -2.50 -0.03 30.38
CA GLU A 65 -2.47 0.00 31.86
C GLU A 65 -3.88 -0.04 32.48
N ASP A 66 -4.21 -1.28 32.84
CA ASP A 66 -5.15 -1.81 33.81
C ASP A 66 -5.59 -0.86 34.94
N GLY A 67 -6.88 -0.93 35.26
CA GLY A 67 -7.50 -0.13 36.31
C GLY A 67 -7.05 -0.57 37.71
N SER A 68 -6.64 0.41 38.53
CA SER A 68 -6.78 0.34 39.99
C SER A 68 -6.53 1.71 40.63
N LYS A 69 -7.57 2.36 41.14
CA LYS A 69 -7.87 2.40 42.60
C LYS A 69 -8.78 3.59 42.95
N ALA A 70 -9.85 3.24 43.66
CA ALA A 70 -10.79 4.14 44.32
C ALA A 70 -10.10 5.19 45.23
N GLY A 71 -10.69 6.38 45.29
CA GLY A 71 -10.25 7.44 46.20
C GLY A 71 -11.16 8.66 46.19
N SER A 72 -12.41 8.52 46.63
CA SER A 72 -13.14 9.57 47.34
C SER A 72 -14.08 8.96 48.37
#